data_AF-A0A7V2FZR7-F1
#
_entry.id   AF-A0A7V2FZR7-F1
#
_cell.length_a   1.000
_cell.length_b   1.000
_cell.length_c   1.000
_cell.angle_alpha   90.00
_cell.angle_beta   90.00
_cell.angle_gamma   90.00
#
_symmetry.space_group_name_H-M   'P 1'
#
loop_
_entity.id
_entity.type
_entity.pdbx_description
1 polymer ?
#
loop_
_entity_poly.entity_id
_entity_poly.type
_entity_poly.pdbx_seq_one_letter_code
_entity_poly.pdbx_strand_id
1 'polypeptide(L)'
;MSKILVVDDMAIFREPIAATLRREGFETACAGDGREALHRVGQDRPNLILLDVAMPVMDGLSFLKALRSNPQTRDIPVIMLSAISERNLVLQAARAGVQEYLLKSHFSTDDLVRRVRRHLSGGDAACEQGGATRAAPDSPPDAATEGPASPSSAPCLERSKVLEHVRQHLQLRSMPAALHYVVGLTSSQTSNLDEVVGALKHDQSLALKVMKVANSSFYGAARRAQNLTEAAQRIGMSGIRNAVVAIVGIDHFADALRAGLVPQRFWEHSLASAALAQLVGETAGLKDAETLFLAGLLHDVGRMVLAQAFADTYQGVLTACEGRGIELGAAEREAFGLSHTEITREVLVQWRIPESVAEAAALHDRGIEHIRRSAREPQRALAVALADRLAHALALGDSGDSMLLPFREHAAALALDAGKIRAIAQEAAARTADMTLFFGSQSEVRFREPLRSELARMAGLQVRLAVLAEDAPADPLSLFFGHLGWVDSERPRLAVLYACSEGELAAGFEQVRRLEAAVGGPLAVLLATPPESALPPTALLQGRHWTSVRIPGRYGQLVKAVLRLRGMLARQPASVQE
;
A
#
# COMPACT_ATOMS: atom_id res chain seq x y z
N MET A 1 -32.35 31.93 15.78
CA MET A 1 -31.24 31.04 15.34
C MET A 1 -31.76 29.63 15.32
N SER A 2 -31.42 28.82 14.31
CA SER A 2 -31.79 27.41 14.30
C SER A 2 -30.91 26.63 15.26
N LYS A 3 -31.53 25.78 16.08
CA LYS A 3 -30.88 24.95 17.09
C LYS A 3 -30.66 23.54 16.58
N ILE A 4 -29.44 23.05 16.72
CA ILE A 4 -29.03 21.71 16.27
C ILE A 4 -28.58 20.90 17.48
N LEU A 5 -29.10 19.69 17.62
CA LEU A 5 -28.63 18.73 18.60
C LEU A 5 -27.63 17.79 17.94
N VAL A 6 -26.41 17.73 18.46
CA VAL A 6 -25.36 16.81 18.01
C VAL A 6 -25.25 15.67 19.03
N VAL A 7 -25.57 14.45 18.60
CA VAL A 7 -25.62 13.26 19.46
C VAL A 7 -24.58 12.27 18.99
N ASP A 8 -23.55 12.06 19.81
CA ASP A 8 -22.40 11.20 19.50
C ASP A 8 -21.68 10.91 20.82
N ASP A 9 -21.31 9.66 21.11
CA ASP A 9 -20.71 9.28 22.39
C ASP A 9 -19.26 9.73 22.51
N MET A 10 -18.59 9.90 21.38
CA MET A 10 -17.21 10.34 21.31
C MET A 10 -17.14 11.86 21.18
N ALA A 11 -16.70 12.52 22.26
CA ALA A 11 -16.52 13.96 22.31
C ALA A 11 -15.69 14.52 21.13
N ILE A 12 -14.74 13.74 20.62
CA ILE A 12 -13.88 14.11 19.48
C ILE A 12 -14.64 14.28 18.14
N PHE A 13 -15.78 13.62 17.94
CA PHE A 13 -16.64 13.88 16.79
C PHE A 13 -17.66 14.98 17.12
N ARG A 14 -18.25 14.89 18.32
CA ARG A 14 -19.31 15.79 18.78
C ARG A 14 -18.86 17.25 18.85
N GLU A 15 -17.70 17.51 19.44
CA GLU A 15 -17.23 18.87 19.75
C GLU A 15 -16.81 19.64 18.50
N PRO A 16 -16.03 19.09 17.55
CA PRO A 16 -15.68 19.82 16.32
C PRO A 16 -16.89 20.12 15.44
N ILE A 17 -17.85 19.19 15.34
CA ILE A 17 -19.10 19.39 14.60
C ILE A 17 -19.90 20.53 15.24
N ALA A 18 -20.12 20.45 16.56
CA ALA A 18 -20.83 21.49 17.30
C ALA A 18 -20.11 22.85 17.20
N ALA A 19 -18.80 22.89 17.38
CA ALA A 19 -18.00 24.11 17.27
C ALA A 19 -18.10 24.73 15.87
N THR A 20 -18.05 23.91 14.81
CA THR A 20 -18.18 24.42 13.44
C THR A 20 -19.58 24.97 13.17
N LEU A 21 -20.62 24.27 13.59
CA LEU A 21 -22.00 24.74 13.45
C LEU A 21 -22.24 26.06 14.22
N ARG A 22 -21.68 26.21 15.43
CA ARG A 22 -21.71 27.49 16.16
C ARG A 22 -21.05 28.62 15.39
N ARG A 23 -19.88 28.35 14.80
CA ARG A 23 -19.12 29.30 13.97
C ARG A 23 -19.92 29.74 12.74
N GLU A 24 -20.75 28.85 12.20
CA GLU A 24 -21.65 29.09 11.07
C GLU A 24 -23.00 29.72 11.45
N GLY A 25 -23.16 30.13 12.72
CA GLY A 25 -24.32 30.88 13.20
C GLY A 25 -25.48 30.04 13.76
N PHE A 26 -25.28 28.74 13.98
CA PHE A 26 -26.27 27.87 14.62
C PHE A 26 -26.11 27.83 16.13
N GLU A 27 -27.22 27.63 16.86
CA GLU A 27 -27.12 27.24 18.26
C GLU A 27 -26.95 25.73 18.33
N THR A 28 -26.04 25.22 19.18
CA THR A 28 -25.82 23.76 19.27
C THR A 28 -25.89 23.24 20.70
N ALA A 29 -26.67 22.18 20.90
CA ALA A 29 -26.63 21.34 22.08
C ALA A 29 -25.92 20.01 21.74
N CYS A 30 -25.35 19.35 22.75
CA CYS A 30 -24.60 18.10 22.61
C CYS A 30 -25.17 17.03 23.54
N ALA A 31 -25.19 15.77 23.12
CA ALA A 31 -25.50 14.62 23.98
C ALA A 31 -24.53 13.46 23.68
N GLY A 32 -24.19 12.68 24.70
CA GLY A 32 -23.29 11.52 24.61
C GLY A 32 -23.98 10.19 24.35
N ASP A 33 -25.30 10.12 24.48
CA ASP A 33 -26.06 8.92 24.16
C ASP A 33 -27.53 9.25 23.82
N GLY A 34 -28.27 8.26 23.32
CA GLY A 34 -29.67 8.43 22.96
C GLY A 34 -30.58 8.80 24.14
N ARG A 35 -30.29 8.36 25.37
CA ARG A 35 -31.13 8.67 26.54
C ARG A 35 -30.96 10.13 26.96
N GLU A 36 -29.73 10.60 27.01
CA GLU A 36 -29.42 12.02 27.24
C GLU A 36 -30.02 12.88 26.12
N ALA A 37 -29.91 12.45 24.87
CA ALA A 37 -30.51 13.15 23.74
C ALA A 37 -32.04 13.27 23.86
N LEU A 38 -32.76 12.21 24.24
CA LEU A 38 -34.22 12.26 24.45
C LEU A 38 -34.58 13.21 25.58
N HIS A 39 -33.81 13.22 26.67
CA HIS A 39 -34.02 14.15 27.77
C HIS A 39 -33.88 15.61 27.30
N ARG A 40 -32.83 15.91 26.52
CA ARG A 40 -32.59 17.25 25.98
C ARG A 40 -33.64 17.67 24.96
N VAL A 41 -34.07 16.78 24.07
CA VAL A 41 -35.17 17.06 23.12
C VAL A 41 -36.46 17.42 23.85
N GLY A 42 -36.73 16.79 25.00
CA GLY A 42 -37.90 17.09 25.82
C GLY A 42 -37.83 18.42 26.58
N GLN A 43 -36.62 18.90 26.90
CA GLN A 43 -36.39 20.19 27.56
C GLN A 43 -36.44 21.35 26.55
N ASP A 44 -35.77 21.17 25.41
CA ASP A 44 -35.62 22.19 24.40
C ASP A 44 -35.57 21.56 23.01
N ARG A 45 -36.55 21.90 22.18
CA ARG A 45 -36.82 21.18 20.92
C ARG A 45 -35.87 21.67 19.83
N PRO A 46 -34.94 20.83 19.32
CA PRO A 46 -34.05 21.22 18.24
C PRO A 46 -34.78 21.30 16.89
N ASN A 47 -34.25 22.12 15.98
CA ASN A 47 -34.71 22.20 14.60
C ASN A 47 -34.15 21.07 13.73
N LEU A 48 -33.01 20.47 14.11
CA LEU A 48 -32.39 19.33 13.43
C LEU A 48 -31.52 18.53 14.41
N ILE A 49 -31.44 17.22 14.20
CA ILE A 49 -30.58 16.32 14.98
C ILE A 49 -29.53 15.70 14.06
N LEU A 50 -28.27 15.84 14.44
CA LEU A 50 -27.16 15.03 13.92
C LEU A 50 -26.97 13.86 14.88
N LEU A 51 -27.13 12.64 14.38
CA LEU A 51 -27.25 11.45 15.23
C LEU A 51 -26.26 10.36 14.83
N ASP A 52 -25.43 9.94 15.79
CA ASP A 52 -24.63 8.73 15.63
C ASP A 52 -25.49 7.45 15.71
N VAL A 53 -25.07 6.41 14.99
CA VAL A 53 -25.70 5.09 15.02
C VAL A 53 -25.26 4.32 16.27
N ALA A 54 -23.97 4.26 16.54
CA ALA A 54 -23.39 3.37 17.54
C ALA A 54 -23.03 4.15 18.79
N MET A 55 -23.89 4.10 19.80
CA MET A 55 -23.69 4.79 21.08
C MET A 55 -24.02 3.85 22.25
N PRO A 56 -23.32 3.97 23.40
CA PRO A 56 -23.65 3.22 24.61
C PRO A 56 -24.98 3.69 25.19
N VAL A 57 -25.54 2.90 26.12
CA VAL A 57 -26.82 3.15 26.81
C VAL A 57 -28.05 3.09 25.90
N MET A 58 -28.09 3.87 24.83
CA MET A 58 -29.13 3.85 23.80
C MET A 58 -28.52 4.22 22.45
N ASP A 59 -28.58 3.27 21.51
CA ASP A 59 -28.09 3.44 20.14
C ASP A 59 -29.00 4.39 19.31
N GLY A 60 -28.49 4.84 18.18
CA GLY A 60 -29.18 5.80 17.30
C GLY A 60 -30.49 5.29 16.72
N LEU A 61 -30.63 4.00 16.43
CA LEU A 61 -31.88 3.44 15.91
C LEU A 61 -32.95 3.34 17.00
N SER A 62 -32.55 2.95 18.21
CA SER A 62 -33.40 2.93 19.40
C SER A 62 -33.87 4.34 19.77
N PHE A 63 -32.96 5.32 19.73
CA PHE A 63 -33.28 6.74 19.86
C PHE A 63 -34.29 7.19 18.80
N LEU A 64 -34.05 6.88 17.52
CA LEU A 64 -34.89 7.31 16.41
C LEU A 64 -36.31 6.73 16.54
N LYS A 65 -36.45 5.46 16.94
CA LYS A 65 -37.76 4.85 17.22
C LYS A 65 -38.51 5.59 18.33
N ALA A 66 -37.83 5.94 19.42
CA ALA A 66 -38.42 6.69 20.52
C ALA A 66 -38.78 8.13 20.13
N LEU A 67 -37.93 8.78 19.31
CA LEU A 67 -38.19 10.12 18.78
C LEU A 67 -39.43 10.15 17.88
N ARG A 68 -39.61 9.13 17.04
CA ARG A 68 -40.73 9.00 16.10
C ARG A 68 -42.04 8.56 16.76
N SER A 69 -42.00 7.85 17.88
CA SER A 69 -43.22 7.44 18.59
C SER A 69 -43.95 8.62 19.26
N ASN A 70 -43.22 9.66 19.65
CA ASN A 70 -43.79 10.84 20.29
C ASN A 70 -44.33 11.87 19.24
N PRO A 71 -45.64 12.21 19.27
CA PRO A 71 -46.24 13.22 18.38
C PRO A 71 -45.55 14.59 18.37
N GLN A 72 -44.94 14.98 19.48
CA GLN A 72 -44.31 16.29 19.61
C GLN A 72 -42.89 16.32 19.04
N THR A 73 -42.27 15.18 18.75
CA THR A 73 -40.86 15.11 18.30
C THR A 73 -40.67 14.38 16.99
N ARG A 74 -41.72 13.67 16.52
CA ARG A 74 -41.65 12.80 15.34
C ARG A 74 -41.24 13.50 14.04
N ASP A 75 -41.51 14.79 13.91
CA ASP A 75 -41.23 15.54 12.67
C ASP A 75 -39.87 16.24 12.68
N ILE A 76 -39.08 16.11 13.75
CA ILE A 76 -37.74 16.72 13.81
C ILE A 76 -36.85 16.02 12.76
N PRO A 77 -36.23 16.75 11.82
CA PRO A 77 -35.36 16.16 10.81
C PRO A 77 -34.10 15.59 11.47
N VAL A 78 -33.74 14.38 11.05
CA VAL A 78 -32.56 13.67 11.56
C VAL A 78 -31.63 13.37 10.38
N ILE A 79 -30.36 13.71 10.53
CA ILE A 79 -29.27 13.26 9.67
C ILE A 79 -28.44 12.28 10.48
N MET A 80 -28.30 11.05 9.97
CA MET A 80 -27.44 10.05 10.60
C MET A 80 -25.99 10.26 10.20
N LEU A 81 -25.08 10.20 11.16
CA LEU A 81 -23.64 10.21 10.95
C LEU A 81 -23.09 8.86 11.44
N SER A 82 -22.58 8.01 10.56
CA SER A 82 -22.10 6.68 10.97
C SER A 82 -20.69 6.37 10.52
N ALA A 83 -19.95 5.58 11.29
CA ALA A 83 -18.73 4.91 10.83
C ALA A 83 -19.01 3.59 10.07
N ILE A 84 -20.26 3.12 10.08
CA ILE A 84 -20.64 1.78 9.57
C ILE A 84 -21.36 1.93 8.22
N SER A 85 -20.92 1.18 7.20
CA SER A 85 -21.49 1.21 5.84
C SER A 85 -22.43 0.03 5.54
N GLU A 86 -22.88 -0.71 6.55
CA GLU A 86 -23.71 -1.89 6.36
C GLU A 86 -25.06 -1.57 5.73
N ARG A 87 -25.35 -2.23 4.60
CA ARG A 87 -26.58 -2.05 3.82
C ARG A 87 -27.86 -2.20 4.65
N ASN A 88 -27.89 -3.13 5.60
CA ASN A 88 -29.07 -3.34 6.45
C ASN A 88 -29.35 -2.17 7.39
N LEU A 89 -28.31 -1.53 7.95
CA LEU A 89 -28.46 -0.36 8.82
C LEU A 89 -28.95 0.85 8.02
N VAL A 90 -28.38 1.07 6.83
CA VAL A 90 -28.82 2.14 5.91
C VAL A 90 -30.30 1.97 5.56
N LEU A 91 -30.74 0.75 5.24
CA LEU A 91 -32.14 0.45 4.94
C LEU A 91 -33.06 0.67 6.15
N GLN A 92 -32.62 0.32 7.36
CA GLN A 92 -33.40 0.55 8.58
C GLN A 92 -33.55 2.04 8.89
N ALA A 93 -32.46 2.81 8.76
CA ALA A 93 -32.48 4.25 8.95
C ALA A 93 -33.41 4.93 7.92
N ALA A 94 -33.33 4.55 6.64
CA ALA A 94 -34.21 5.06 5.59
C ALA A 94 -35.69 4.78 5.90
N ARG A 95 -36.02 3.56 6.34
CA ARG A 95 -37.40 3.19 6.74
C ARG A 95 -37.93 3.98 7.94
N ALA A 96 -37.04 4.49 8.79
CA ALA A 96 -37.39 5.29 9.95
C ALA A 96 -37.48 6.81 9.65
N GLY A 97 -37.34 7.20 8.37
CA GLY A 97 -37.55 8.57 7.91
C GLY A 97 -36.44 9.52 8.36
N VAL A 98 -35.18 9.11 8.22
CA VAL A 98 -34.03 10.02 8.31
C VAL A 98 -33.90 10.76 6.98
N GLN A 99 -33.46 12.01 7.03
CA GLN A 99 -33.34 12.82 5.81
C GLN A 99 -32.10 12.43 5.01
N GLU A 100 -31.08 11.94 5.71
CA GLU A 100 -29.83 11.58 5.11
C GLU A 100 -29.04 10.63 6.01
N TYR A 101 -28.22 9.80 5.39
CA TYR A 101 -27.27 8.91 6.07
C TYR A 101 -25.88 9.22 5.52
N LEU A 102 -25.02 9.76 6.36
CA LEU A 102 -23.67 10.18 6.00
C LEU A 102 -22.65 9.30 6.71
N LEU A 103 -21.65 8.85 5.96
CA LEU A 103 -20.50 8.20 6.57
C LEU A 103 -19.57 9.27 7.16
N LYS A 104 -19.22 9.16 8.44
CA LYS A 104 -18.29 10.06 9.14
C LYS A 104 -16.94 10.18 8.42
N SER A 105 -16.57 9.15 7.65
CA SER A 105 -15.37 9.13 6.82
C SER A 105 -15.49 9.88 5.49
N HIS A 106 -16.71 10.20 5.01
CA HIS A 106 -16.96 10.64 3.63
C HIS A 106 -17.67 12.00 3.53
N PHE A 107 -17.52 12.89 4.53
CA PHE A 107 -17.97 14.27 4.41
C PHE A 107 -16.95 15.26 4.98
N SER A 108 -16.86 16.45 4.38
CA SER A 108 -16.15 17.57 4.96
C SER A 108 -17.08 18.41 5.85
N THR A 109 -16.52 19.24 6.71
CA THR A 109 -17.32 20.12 7.57
C THR A 109 -18.18 21.10 6.76
N ASP A 110 -17.67 21.58 5.62
CA ASP A 110 -18.42 22.46 4.71
C ASP A 110 -19.57 21.72 4.02
N ASP A 111 -19.36 20.45 3.64
CA ASP A 111 -20.43 19.61 3.09
C ASP A 111 -21.52 19.35 4.13
N LEU A 112 -21.14 19.05 5.38
CA LEU A 112 -22.09 18.88 6.47
C LEU A 112 -22.92 20.15 6.70
N VAL A 113 -22.28 21.32 6.78
CA VAL A 113 -22.96 22.61 6.96
C VAL A 113 -23.94 22.87 5.81
N ARG A 114 -23.54 22.60 4.57
CA ARG A 114 -24.41 22.75 3.39
C ARG A 114 -25.65 21.86 3.47
N ARG A 115 -25.48 20.59 3.87
CA ARG A 115 -26.59 19.64 4.03
C ARG A 115 -27.51 20.03 5.19
N VAL A 116 -26.95 20.45 6.32
CA VAL A 116 -27.70 21.00 7.46
C VAL A 116 -28.55 22.19 7.03
N ARG A 117 -27.97 23.16 6.30
CA ARG A 117 -28.71 24.32 5.76
C ARG A 117 -29.86 23.87 4.87
N ARG A 118 -29.59 22.98 3.91
CA ARG A 118 -30.61 22.44 3.00
C ARG A 118 -31.82 21.84 3.74
N HIS A 119 -31.58 21.08 4.81
CA HIS A 119 -32.66 20.43 5.57
C HIS A 119 -33.35 21.34 6.58
N LEU A 120 -32.72 22.45 6.98
CA LEU A 120 -33.33 23.48 7.83
C LEU A 120 -34.17 24.50 7.04
N SER A 121 -33.87 24.70 5.75
CA SER A 121 -34.54 25.70 4.91
C SER A 121 -35.92 25.27 4.38
N GLY A 122 -36.30 23.99 4.49
CA GLY A 122 -37.64 23.50 4.15
C GLY A 122 -38.09 23.72 2.69
N GLY A 123 -38.00 22.68 1.86
CA GLY A 123 -39.08 22.36 0.91
C GLY A 123 -39.26 23.13 -0.42
N ASP A 124 -38.51 24.19 -0.75
CA ASP A 124 -38.69 24.93 -2.03
C ASP A 124 -37.65 24.58 -3.12
N ALA A 125 -37.66 23.33 -3.58
CA ALA A 125 -37.02 22.97 -4.86
C ALA A 125 -37.78 21.84 -5.57
N ALA A 126 -39.05 22.10 -5.89
CA ALA A 126 -39.77 21.40 -6.95
C ALA A 126 -40.10 22.41 -8.05
N CYS A 127 -39.17 22.61 -8.99
CA CYS A 127 -39.42 22.93 -10.41
C CYS A 127 -38.08 23.26 -11.09
N GLU A 128 -37.46 22.27 -11.73
CA GLU A 128 -36.97 22.40 -13.10
C GLU A 128 -37.04 21.00 -13.75
N GLN A 129 -38.21 20.68 -14.30
CA GLN A 129 -38.29 19.82 -15.48
C GLN A 129 -38.51 20.75 -16.68
N GLY A 130 -37.70 20.59 -17.73
CA GLY A 130 -37.95 21.24 -19.00
C GLY A 130 -36.75 21.21 -19.94
N GLY A 131 -36.45 20.05 -20.54
CA GLY A 131 -35.42 19.97 -21.56
C GLY A 131 -35.22 18.62 -22.23
N ALA A 132 -36.27 17.80 -22.36
CA ALA A 132 -36.23 16.64 -23.24
C ALA A 132 -36.30 17.12 -24.71
N THR A 133 -35.20 16.99 -25.45
CA THR A 133 -35.27 16.88 -26.91
C THR A 133 -34.80 15.49 -27.30
N ARG A 134 -35.73 14.72 -27.87
CA ARG A 134 -35.49 13.45 -28.55
C ARG A 134 -34.61 13.65 -29.78
N ALA A 135 -33.68 12.74 -30.02
CA ALA A 135 -33.38 12.23 -31.36
C ALA A 135 -32.94 10.76 -31.25
N ALA A 136 -33.47 9.94 -32.16
CA ALA A 136 -33.42 8.49 -32.19
C ALA A 136 -32.06 7.97 -32.77
N PRO A 137 -31.82 6.63 -32.76
CA PRO A 137 -30.57 6.03 -33.22
C PRO A 137 -30.58 5.81 -34.74
N ASP A 138 -29.44 5.96 -35.40
CA ASP A 138 -28.90 4.98 -36.36
C ASP A 138 -27.69 5.51 -37.14
N SER A 139 -26.80 4.54 -37.41
CA SER A 139 -25.77 4.46 -38.45
C SER A 139 -24.30 4.74 -38.04
N PRO A 140 -23.38 3.83 -38.45
CA PRO A 140 -22.00 3.77 -37.96
C PRO A 140 -21.07 4.69 -38.78
N PRO A 141 -19.90 5.11 -38.24
CA PRO A 141 -18.88 5.68 -39.09
C PRO A 141 -18.07 4.57 -39.77
N ASP A 142 -17.85 4.79 -41.05
CA ASP A 142 -17.08 3.98 -41.98
C ASP A 142 -15.74 3.49 -41.44
N ALA A 143 -15.43 2.25 -41.82
CA ALA A 143 -14.09 1.72 -41.83
C ALA A 143 -13.24 2.49 -42.85
N ALA A 144 -12.44 3.43 -42.37
CA ALA A 144 -11.25 3.91 -43.06
C ALA A 144 -10.03 3.41 -42.29
N THR A 145 -9.34 2.47 -42.92
CA THR A 145 -7.99 1.99 -42.60
C THR A 145 -7.02 3.14 -42.38
N GLU A 146 -6.60 3.34 -41.14
CA GLU A 146 -5.29 3.92 -40.82
C GLU A 146 -4.48 2.84 -40.09
N GLY A 147 -3.25 2.62 -40.57
CA GLY A 147 -2.33 1.60 -40.09
C GLY A 147 -1.91 1.82 -38.63
N PRO A 148 -1.13 0.89 -38.04
CA PRO A 148 -0.81 0.93 -36.62
C PRO A 148 0.03 2.18 -36.33
N ALA A 149 -0.60 3.19 -35.72
CA ALA A 149 0.08 4.30 -35.11
C ALA A 149 0.94 3.76 -33.95
N SER A 150 2.23 4.05 -33.99
CA SER A 150 3.19 3.77 -32.92
C SER A 150 2.67 4.32 -31.57
N PRO A 151 2.68 3.54 -30.47
CA PRO A 151 2.23 4.03 -29.18
C PRO A 151 3.37 4.79 -28.50
N SER A 152 3.44 6.10 -28.74
CA SER A 152 4.34 7.00 -28.02
C SER A 152 3.68 8.36 -27.82
N SER A 153 2.76 8.45 -26.84
CA SER A 153 2.52 9.65 -26.05
C SER A 153 1.38 9.38 -25.06
N ALA A 154 1.69 8.92 -23.85
CA ALA A 154 0.78 9.18 -22.73
C ALA A 154 0.68 10.72 -22.61
N PRO A 155 -0.52 11.29 -22.34
CA PRO A 155 -0.63 12.73 -22.15
C PRO A 155 0.23 13.16 -20.96
N CYS A 156 1.22 14.01 -21.20
CA CYS A 156 2.07 14.60 -20.16
C CYS A 156 1.22 15.61 -19.38
N LEU A 157 0.80 15.25 -18.17
CA LEU A 157 0.09 16.13 -17.25
C LEU A 157 1.08 17.07 -16.57
N GLU A 158 0.67 18.33 -16.42
CA GLU A 158 1.49 19.33 -15.76
C GLU A 158 1.54 19.07 -14.25
N ARG A 159 2.75 19.08 -13.67
CA ARG A 159 3.02 18.85 -12.24
C ARG A 159 2.08 19.63 -11.31
N SER A 160 1.87 20.91 -11.61
CA SER A 160 1.02 21.82 -10.82
C SER A 160 -0.42 21.30 -10.72
N LYS A 161 -0.99 20.86 -11.86
CA LYS A 161 -2.34 20.32 -11.97
C LYS A 161 -2.47 18.97 -11.28
N VAL A 162 -1.46 18.11 -11.38
CA VAL A 162 -1.44 16.82 -10.67
C VAL A 162 -1.51 17.05 -9.16
N LEU A 163 -0.66 17.93 -8.63
CA LEU A 163 -0.65 18.25 -7.19
C LEU A 163 -1.94 18.91 -6.73
N GLU A 164 -2.48 19.85 -7.52
CA GLU A 164 -3.76 20.49 -7.22
C GLU A 164 -4.89 19.48 -7.19
N HIS A 165 -4.98 18.59 -8.18
CA HIS A 165 -5.98 17.55 -8.25
C HIS A 165 -5.89 16.61 -7.04
N VAL A 166 -4.68 16.16 -6.71
CA VAL A 166 -4.43 15.31 -5.54
C VAL A 166 -4.87 16.00 -4.25
N ARG A 167 -4.59 17.29 -4.08
CA ARG A 167 -4.99 18.07 -2.89
C ARG A 167 -6.50 18.32 -2.78
N GLN A 168 -7.21 18.43 -3.91
CA GLN A 168 -8.61 18.84 -3.96
C GLN A 168 -9.59 17.65 -4.01
N HIS A 169 -9.23 16.59 -4.74
CA HIS A 169 -10.18 15.52 -5.10
C HIS A 169 -9.98 14.23 -4.32
N LEU A 170 -8.76 13.93 -3.89
CA LEU A 170 -8.57 12.95 -2.83
C LEU A 170 -8.86 13.69 -1.52
N GLN A 171 -9.78 13.19 -0.71
CA GLN A 171 -10.12 13.73 0.61
C GLN A 171 -8.96 13.54 1.62
N LEU A 172 -7.71 13.83 1.21
CA LEU A 172 -6.48 13.70 1.99
C LEU A 172 -6.49 14.54 3.28
N ARG A 173 -7.42 15.51 3.37
CA ARG A 173 -7.67 16.34 4.56
C ARG A 173 -8.41 15.62 5.70
N SER A 174 -9.00 14.44 5.48
CA SER A 174 -9.73 13.72 6.52
C SER A 174 -9.17 12.31 6.66
N MET A 175 -8.21 12.16 7.58
CA MET A 175 -7.96 10.85 8.19
C MET A 175 -9.27 10.37 8.83
N PRO A 176 -9.69 9.11 8.67
CA PRO A 176 -10.77 8.54 9.48
C PRO A 176 -10.45 8.83 10.95
N ALA A 177 -11.36 9.46 11.69
CA ALA A 177 -10.97 10.13 12.95
C ALA A 177 -10.39 9.17 14.02
N ALA A 178 -10.67 7.87 13.93
CA ALA A 178 -10.01 6.84 14.72
C ALA A 178 -8.47 6.84 14.53
N LEU A 179 -8.00 7.08 13.30
CA LEU A 179 -6.59 7.21 12.96
C LEU A 179 -6.01 8.53 13.47
N HIS A 180 -6.73 9.66 13.32
CA HIS A 180 -6.29 10.96 13.85
C HIS A 180 -6.19 10.94 15.38
N TYR A 181 -7.06 10.19 16.04
CA TYR A 181 -7.06 10.04 17.49
C TYR A 181 -5.93 9.13 17.98
N VAL A 182 -5.73 7.96 17.37
CA VAL A 182 -4.63 7.05 17.75
C VAL A 182 -3.27 7.63 17.39
N VAL A 183 -3.08 8.21 16.19
CA VAL A 183 -1.82 8.88 15.82
C VAL A 183 -1.59 10.08 16.73
N GLY A 184 -2.60 10.91 16.98
CA GLY A 184 -2.49 12.07 17.87
C GLY A 184 -2.12 11.71 19.32
N LEU A 185 -2.76 10.68 19.90
CA LEU A 185 -2.45 10.19 21.24
C LEU A 185 -1.06 9.54 21.29
N THR A 186 -0.73 8.66 20.34
CA THR A 186 0.56 7.96 20.34
C THR A 186 1.75 8.89 20.08
N SER A 187 1.54 10.00 19.37
CA SER A 187 2.58 10.99 19.06
C SER A 187 2.77 12.05 20.15
N SER A 188 1.92 12.06 21.18
CA SER A 188 2.07 12.96 22.34
C SER A 188 3.00 12.32 23.39
N GLN A 189 3.89 13.12 23.99
CA GLN A 189 4.77 12.65 25.09
C GLN A 189 4.01 12.46 26.42
N THR A 190 2.73 12.85 26.48
CA THR A 190 1.92 12.87 27.70
C THR A 190 0.85 11.78 27.76
N SER A 191 0.57 11.12 26.64
CA SER A 191 -0.49 10.11 26.56
C SER A 191 -0.03 8.79 27.14
N ASN A 192 -0.94 8.14 27.89
CA ASN A 192 -0.71 6.83 28.47
C ASN A 192 -1.38 5.72 27.64
N LEU A 193 -0.94 4.48 27.84
CA LEU A 193 -1.43 3.31 27.11
C LEU A 193 -2.94 3.08 27.30
N ASP A 194 -3.48 3.44 28.46
CA ASP A 194 -4.89 3.24 28.78
C ASP A 194 -5.82 4.15 27.99
N GLU A 195 -5.39 5.39 27.69
CA GLU A 195 -6.12 6.33 26.82
C GLU A 195 -6.25 5.78 25.40
N VAL A 196 -5.18 5.20 24.85
CA VAL A 196 -5.19 4.60 23.51
C VAL A 196 -5.95 3.29 23.48
N VAL A 197 -5.88 2.48 24.52
CA VAL A 197 -6.75 1.29 24.66
C VAL A 197 -8.20 1.69 24.78
N GLY A 198 -8.51 2.76 25.52
CA GLY A 198 -9.84 3.35 25.61
C GLY A 198 -10.36 3.76 24.23
N ALA A 199 -9.54 4.49 23.47
CA ALA A 199 -9.82 4.88 22.09
C ALA A 199 -10.19 3.70 21.19
N LEU A 200 -9.38 2.65 21.23
CA LEU A 200 -9.56 1.46 20.40
C LEU A 200 -10.81 0.66 20.79
N LYS A 201 -11.23 0.66 22.06
CA LYS A 201 -12.44 -0.06 22.51
C LYS A 201 -13.73 0.42 21.84
N HIS A 202 -13.77 1.66 21.37
CA HIS A 202 -14.93 2.22 20.67
C HIS A 202 -15.07 1.73 19.23
N ASP A 203 -14.02 1.11 18.66
CA ASP A 203 -14.06 0.49 17.33
C ASP A 203 -13.75 -1.01 17.43
N GLN A 204 -14.81 -1.83 17.40
CA GLN A 204 -14.68 -3.28 17.53
C GLN A 204 -13.85 -3.91 16.41
N SER A 205 -13.90 -3.36 15.19
CA SER A 205 -13.15 -3.86 14.04
C SER A 205 -11.66 -3.55 14.22
N LEU A 206 -11.33 -2.30 14.53
CA LEU A 206 -9.96 -1.85 14.75
C LEU A 206 -9.33 -2.54 15.97
N ALA A 207 -10.07 -2.70 17.07
CA ALA A 207 -9.61 -3.42 18.27
C ALA A 207 -9.27 -4.89 17.98
N LEU A 208 -10.15 -5.61 17.25
CA LEU A 208 -9.88 -6.98 16.83
C LEU A 208 -8.70 -7.05 15.87
N LYS A 209 -8.56 -6.04 15.02
CA LYS A 209 -7.46 -5.93 14.09
C LYS A 209 -6.12 -5.73 14.84
N VAL A 210 -6.03 -4.78 15.77
CA VAL A 210 -4.86 -4.55 16.64
C VAL A 210 -4.53 -5.78 17.50
N MET A 211 -5.55 -6.47 18.05
CA MET A 211 -5.38 -7.71 18.80
C MET A 211 -4.69 -8.83 18.02
N LYS A 212 -5.04 -8.97 16.73
CA LYS A 212 -4.40 -9.95 15.85
C LYS A 212 -2.95 -9.55 15.53
N VAL A 213 -2.69 -8.27 15.28
CA VAL A 213 -1.32 -7.74 15.08
C VAL A 213 -0.43 -8.06 16.28
N ALA A 214 -0.90 -7.79 17.50
CA ALA A 214 -0.16 -8.10 18.72
C ALA A 214 0.12 -9.59 18.93
N ASN A 215 -0.62 -10.46 18.26
CA ASN A 215 -0.48 -11.90 18.37
C ASN A 215 0.28 -12.55 17.21
N SER A 216 0.83 -11.74 16.29
CA SER A 216 1.73 -12.20 15.23
C SER A 216 3.13 -12.52 15.76
N SER A 217 3.88 -13.39 15.06
CA SER A 217 5.29 -13.67 15.39
C SER A 217 6.17 -12.42 15.36
N PHE A 218 5.75 -11.38 14.64
CA PHE A 218 6.43 -10.10 14.56
C PHE A 218 6.73 -9.46 15.94
N TYR A 219 5.78 -9.55 16.89
CA TYR A 219 5.94 -9.00 18.24
C TYR A 219 6.42 -10.03 19.28
N GLY A 220 6.88 -11.21 18.83
CA GLY A 220 7.70 -12.17 19.58
C GLY A 220 7.30 -12.42 21.04
N ALA A 221 6.31 -13.29 21.30
CA ALA A 221 5.99 -13.74 22.66
C ALA A 221 5.52 -15.20 22.71
N ALA A 222 5.92 -15.93 23.76
CA ALA A 222 5.56 -17.35 23.98
C ALA A 222 4.07 -17.59 24.30
N ARG A 223 3.33 -16.53 24.68
CA ARG A 223 1.92 -16.62 25.09
C ARG A 223 1.10 -15.59 24.32
N ARG A 224 -0.07 -15.95 23.81
CA ARG A 224 -0.99 -15.02 23.11
C ARG A 224 -1.69 -14.06 24.07
N ALA A 225 -1.89 -12.81 23.64
CA ALA A 225 -2.66 -11.79 24.34
C ALA A 225 -4.14 -12.13 24.18
N GLN A 226 -4.87 -12.17 25.29
CA GLN A 226 -6.27 -12.57 25.35
C GLN A 226 -7.22 -11.37 25.35
N ASN A 227 -6.72 -10.17 25.61
CA ASN A 227 -7.50 -8.93 25.61
C ASN A 227 -6.68 -7.75 25.08
N LEU A 228 -7.39 -6.67 24.74
CA LEU A 228 -6.80 -5.49 24.10
C LEU A 228 -5.75 -4.79 24.95
N THR A 229 -5.90 -4.84 26.28
CA THR A 229 -4.91 -4.29 27.21
C THR A 229 -3.60 -5.08 27.17
N GLU A 230 -3.65 -6.41 27.19
CA GLU A 230 -2.46 -7.28 27.02
C GLU A 230 -1.81 -7.10 25.65
N ALA A 231 -2.62 -6.92 24.59
CA ALA A 231 -2.11 -6.65 23.25
C ALA A 231 -1.39 -5.30 23.17
N ALA A 232 -2.00 -4.27 23.72
CA ALA A 232 -1.44 -2.92 23.81
C ALA A 232 -0.14 -2.89 24.63
N GLN A 233 -0.09 -3.60 25.77
CA GLN A 233 1.12 -3.70 26.59
C GLN A 233 2.25 -4.42 25.85
N ARG A 234 1.91 -5.42 25.03
CA ARG A 234 2.89 -6.15 24.23
C ARG A 234 3.49 -5.33 23.12
N ILE A 235 2.64 -4.72 22.28
CA ILE A 235 3.14 -3.98 21.10
C ILE A 235 3.57 -2.56 21.46
N GLY A 236 3.17 -2.08 22.65
CA GLY A 236 3.43 -0.74 23.13
C GLY A 236 2.67 0.33 22.35
N MET A 237 2.82 1.58 22.77
CA MET A 237 2.19 2.74 22.14
C MET A 237 2.57 2.86 20.65
N SER A 238 3.85 2.66 20.37
CA SER A 238 4.44 2.64 19.03
C SER A 238 3.87 1.53 18.15
N GLY A 239 3.76 0.30 18.66
CA GLY A 239 3.19 -0.80 17.89
C GLY A 239 1.70 -0.61 17.60
N ILE A 240 0.94 -0.01 18.52
CA ILE A 240 -0.46 0.36 18.27
C ILE A 240 -0.56 1.37 17.13
N ARG A 241 0.23 2.44 17.16
CA ARG A 241 0.27 3.44 16.09
C ARG A 241 0.53 2.77 14.74
N ASN A 242 1.57 1.95 14.66
CA ASN A 242 1.98 1.28 13.44
C ASN A 242 0.88 0.36 12.88
N ALA A 243 0.25 -0.43 13.76
CA ALA A 243 -0.87 -1.29 13.41
C ALA A 243 -2.04 -0.48 12.84
N VAL A 244 -2.44 0.58 13.54
CA VAL A 244 -3.62 1.39 13.17
C VAL A 244 -3.39 2.15 11.86
N VAL A 245 -2.19 2.68 11.63
CA VAL A 245 -1.79 3.28 10.34
C VAL A 245 -1.89 2.28 9.20
N ALA A 246 -1.38 1.06 9.38
CA ALA A 246 -1.48 0.00 8.37
C ALA A 246 -2.94 -0.37 8.06
N ILE A 247 -3.74 -0.60 9.11
CA ILE A 247 -5.13 -1.03 9.00
C ILE A 247 -5.98 0.00 8.25
N VAL A 248 -5.87 1.27 8.63
CA VAL A 248 -6.72 2.32 8.06
C VAL A 248 -6.24 2.73 6.66
N GLY A 249 -4.92 2.68 6.40
CA GLY A 249 -4.39 2.88 5.05
C GLY A 249 -5.00 1.91 4.04
N ILE A 250 -5.08 0.62 4.41
CA ILE A 250 -5.68 -0.44 3.57
C ILE A 250 -7.13 -0.14 3.22
N ASP A 251 -7.93 0.19 4.23
CA ASP A 251 -9.36 0.44 4.06
C ASP A 251 -9.62 1.73 3.26
N HIS A 252 -8.73 2.73 3.33
CA HIS A 252 -8.87 4.01 2.62
C HIS A 252 -8.59 3.93 1.11
N PHE A 253 -7.69 3.06 0.66
CA PHE A 253 -7.30 2.92 -0.74
C PHE A 253 -7.91 1.68 -1.43
N ALA A 254 -8.94 1.07 -0.84
CA ALA A 254 -9.59 -0.10 -1.40
C ALA A 254 -10.11 0.12 -2.85
N ASP A 255 -10.45 1.36 -3.23
CA ASP A 255 -10.95 1.71 -4.57
C ASP A 255 -9.86 1.91 -5.65
N ALA A 256 -8.57 1.88 -5.29
CA ALA A 256 -7.44 2.01 -6.24
C ALA A 256 -7.34 0.82 -7.25
N LEU A 257 -8.26 -0.14 -7.15
CA LEU A 257 -8.43 -1.36 -7.96
C LEU A 257 -8.49 -1.17 -9.49
N ARG A 258 -8.69 0.05 -10.00
CA ARG A 258 -8.94 0.28 -11.44
C ARG A 258 -7.68 0.45 -12.29
N ALA A 259 -6.50 0.68 -11.70
CA ALA A 259 -5.28 1.02 -12.45
C ALA A 259 -4.31 -0.15 -12.70
N GLY A 260 -4.74 -1.40 -12.47
CA GLY A 260 -3.89 -2.58 -12.61
C GLY A 260 -3.04 -2.95 -11.39
N LEU A 261 -3.13 -2.17 -10.29
CA LEU A 261 -2.57 -2.55 -8.99
C LEU A 261 -3.51 -3.53 -8.27
N VAL A 262 -2.95 -4.58 -7.67
CA VAL A 262 -3.69 -5.52 -6.82
C VAL A 262 -3.51 -5.10 -5.36
N PRO A 263 -4.53 -4.54 -4.68
CA PRO A 263 -4.36 -3.96 -3.35
C PRO A 263 -3.78 -4.94 -2.34
N GLN A 264 -4.22 -6.19 -2.34
CA GLN A 264 -3.73 -7.20 -1.41
C GLN A 264 -2.22 -7.42 -1.59
N ARG A 265 -1.75 -7.55 -2.83
CA ARG A 265 -0.32 -7.72 -3.15
C ARG A 265 0.49 -6.47 -2.84
N PHE A 266 -0.08 -5.29 -3.11
CA PHE A 266 0.55 -4.03 -2.79
C PHE A 266 0.77 -3.87 -1.30
N TRP A 267 -0.25 -4.15 -0.49
CA TRP A 267 -0.13 -4.08 0.96
C TRP A 267 0.79 -5.17 1.51
N GLU A 268 0.82 -6.36 0.92
CA GLU A 268 1.84 -7.36 1.24
C GLU A 268 3.27 -6.82 1.01
N HIS A 269 3.51 -6.09 -0.09
CA HIS A 269 4.80 -5.43 -0.34
C HIS A 269 5.08 -4.35 0.71
N SER A 270 4.14 -3.44 0.96
CA SER A 270 4.30 -2.39 1.97
C SER A 270 4.63 -2.96 3.35
N LEU A 271 3.99 -4.07 3.73
CA LEU A 271 4.27 -4.74 4.99
C LEU A 271 5.60 -5.49 5.01
N ALA A 272 5.95 -6.15 3.92
CA ALA A 272 7.27 -6.76 3.77
C ALA A 272 8.38 -5.71 3.91
N SER A 273 8.25 -4.59 3.19
CA SER A 273 9.17 -3.45 3.27
C SER A 273 9.23 -2.84 4.66
N ALA A 274 8.13 -2.74 5.39
CA ALA A 274 8.10 -2.30 6.78
C ALA A 274 8.88 -3.24 7.71
N ALA A 275 8.62 -4.55 7.63
CA ALA A 275 9.30 -5.56 8.43
C ALA A 275 10.81 -5.63 8.10
N LEU A 276 11.15 -5.57 6.82
CA LEU A 276 12.54 -5.54 6.35
C LEU A 276 13.26 -4.26 6.78
N ALA A 277 12.62 -3.10 6.73
CA ALA A 277 13.23 -1.83 7.16
C ALA A 277 13.60 -1.87 8.64
N GLN A 278 12.72 -2.46 9.46
CA GLN A 278 13.02 -2.70 10.87
C GLN A 278 14.17 -3.69 11.06
N LEU A 279 14.15 -4.86 10.39
CA LEU A 279 15.22 -5.85 10.47
C LEU A 279 16.58 -5.30 10.03
N VAL A 280 16.61 -4.56 8.92
CA VAL A 280 17.78 -3.85 8.41
C VAL A 280 18.30 -2.86 9.44
N GLY A 281 17.41 -2.04 10.02
CA GLY A 281 17.76 -1.08 11.06
C GLY A 281 18.34 -1.74 12.31
N GLU A 282 17.67 -2.76 12.84
CA GLU A 282 18.11 -3.52 14.02
C GLU A 282 19.51 -4.13 13.78
N THR A 283 19.71 -4.76 12.62
CA THR A 283 20.98 -5.41 12.27
C THR A 283 22.09 -4.39 12.01
N ALA A 284 21.75 -3.19 11.53
CA ALA A 284 22.67 -2.07 11.36
C ALA A 284 22.90 -1.26 12.65
N GLY A 285 22.23 -1.60 13.76
CA GLY A 285 22.36 -0.92 15.05
C GLY A 285 21.62 0.42 15.15
N LEU A 286 20.66 0.69 14.26
CA LEU A 286 19.82 1.88 14.30
C LEU A 286 18.77 1.75 15.41
N LYS A 287 18.73 2.72 16.33
CA LYS A 287 17.78 2.76 17.45
C LYS A 287 16.47 3.47 17.07
N ASP A 288 15.87 3.07 15.96
CA ASP A 288 14.68 3.73 15.43
C ASP A 288 13.77 2.78 14.63
N ALA A 289 13.59 1.57 15.16
CA ALA A 289 12.78 0.51 14.55
C ALA A 289 11.38 1.00 14.15
N GLU A 290 10.78 1.88 14.95
CA GLU A 290 9.44 2.40 14.67
C GLU A 290 9.40 3.30 13.45
N THR A 291 10.27 4.30 13.36
CA THR A 291 10.30 5.21 12.21
C THR A 291 10.57 4.42 10.92
N LEU A 292 11.48 3.45 10.99
CA LEU A 292 11.81 2.57 9.87
C LEU A 292 10.62 1.72 9.43
N PHE A 293 9.88 1.14 10.39
CA PHE A 293 8.67 0.38 10.09
C PHE A 293 7.62 1.26 9.41
N LEU A 294 7.31 2.44 9.97
CA LEU A 294 6.32 3.35 9.40
C LEU A 294 6.74 3.85 8.02
N ALA A 295 8.02 4.19 7.84
CA ALA A 295 8.53 4.64 6.56
C ALA A 295 8.47 3.52 5.51
N GLY A 296 8.86 2.29 5.88
CA GLY A 296 8.73 1.12 5.01
C GLY A 296 7.28 0.75 4.69
N LEU A 297 6.34 0.99 5.61
CA LEU A 297 4.92 0.77 5.35
C LEU A 297 4.33 1.80 4.37
N LEU A 298 4.78 3.05 4.46
CA LEU A 298 4.16 4.17 3.76
C LEU A 298 4.93 4.63 2.51
N HIS A 299 6.10 4.04 2.22
CA HIS A 299 7.01 4.50 1.15
C HIS A 299 6.33 4.64 -0.22
N ASP A 300 5.44 3.72 -0.56
CA ASP A 300 4.77 3.66 -1.85
C ASP A 300 3.34 4.21 -1.85
N VAL A 301 2.87 4.84 -0.77
CA VAL A 301 1.49 5.36 -0.70
C VAL A 301 1.17 6.36 -1.83
N GLY A 302 2.18 7.07 -2.35
CA GLY A 302 2.02 7.94 -3.50
C GLY A 302 1.61 7.21 -4.78
N ARG A 303 1.98 5.93 -4.94
CA ARG A 303 1.55 5.09 -6.08
C ARG A 303 0.05 4.85 -6.04
N MET A 304 -0.49 4.55 -4.85
CA MET A 304 -1.94 4.37 -4.64
C MET A 304 -2.71 5.64 -4.95
N VAL A 305 -2.18 6.78 -4.52
CA VAL A 305 -2.76 8.09 -4.83
C VAL A 305 -2.78 8.37 -6.33
N LEU A 306 -1.67 8.15 -7.04
CA LEU A 306 -1.61 8.34 -8.49
C LEU A 306 -2.52 7.37 -9.24
N ALA A 307 -2.55 6.10 -8.83
CA ALA A 307 -3.43 5.07 -9.38
C ALA A 307 -4.92 5.40 -9.19
N GLN A 308 -5.30 5.93 -8.03
CA GLN A 308 -6.68 6.31 -7.75
C GLN A 308 -7.10 7.59 -8.49
N ALA A 309 -6.23 8.60 -8.53
CA ALA A 309 -6.52 9.88 -9.16
C ALA A 309 -6.47 9.82 -10.70
N PHE A 310 -5.58 9.00 -11.26
CA PHE A 310 -5.27 8.99 -12.69
C PHE A 310 -5.18 7.57 -13.25
N ALA A 311 -6.19 6.73 -12.98
CA ALA A 311 -6.16 5.29 -13.26
C ALA A 311 -5.69 4.93 -14.69
N ASP A 312 -6.29 5.51 -15.73
CA ASP A 312 -5.96 5.19 -17.13
C ASP A 312 -4.52 5.60 -17.48
N THR A 313 -4.11 6.80 -17.07
CA THR A 313 -2.74 7.30 -17.29
C THR A 313 -1.72 6.46 -16.55
N TYR A 314 -2.02 6.10 -15.29
CA TYR A 314 -1.12 5.30 -14.45
C TYR A 314 -0.99 3.87 -15.00
N GLN A 315 -2.07 3.26 -15.51
CA GLN A 315 -2.00 1.99 -16.22
C GLN A 315 -1.11 2.09 -17.47
N GLY A 316 -1.17 3.20 -18.20
CA GLY A 316 -0.26 3.50 -19.31
C GLY A 316 1.21 3.57 -18.87
N VAL A 317 1.48 4.19 -17.72
CA VAL A 317 2.82 4.24 -17.11
C VAL A 317 3.35 2.84 -16.80
N LEU A 318 2.55 1.99 -16.15
CA LEU A 318 2.93 0.61 -15.83
C LEU A 318 3.20 -0.21 -17.11
N THR A 319 2.37 -0.04 -18.13
CA THR A 319 2.55 -0.71 -19.43
C THR A 319 3.83 -0.25 -20.15
N ALA A 320 4.10 1.05 -20.14
CA ALA A 320 5.32 1.62 -20.73
C ALA A 320 6.58 1.13 -20.00
N CYS A 321 6.50 1.04 -18.68
CA CYS A 321 7.54 0.46 -17.82
C CYS A 321 7.88 -0.98 -18.24
N GLU A 322 6.87 -1.85 -18.39
CA GLU A 322 7.07 -3.23 -18.83
C GLU A 322 7.66 -3.34 -20.24
N GLY A 323 7.13 -2.55 -21.19
CA GLY A 323 7.53 -2.59 -22.59
C GLY A 323 8.91 -2.01 -22.87
N ARG A 324 9.26 -0.87 -22.23
CA ARG A 324 10.51 -0.14 -22.47
C ARG A 324 11.63 -0.54 -21.50
N GLY A 325 11.31 -1.22 -20.40
CA GLY A 325 12.28 -1.60 -19.37
C GLY A 325 12.86 -0.42 -18.59
N ILE A 326 12.13 0.70 -18.51
CA ILE A 326 12.53 1.89 -17.73
C ILE A 326 12.06 1.78 -16.28
N GLU A 327 12.73 2.51 -15.39
CA GLU A 327 12.36 2.65 -13.98
C GLU A 327 11.01 3.38 -13.82
N LEU A 328 10.21 2.95 -12.85
CA LEU A 328 8.88 3.49 -12.63
C LEU A 328 8.91 5.01 -12.36
N GLY A 329 9.80 5.46 -11.48
CA GLY A 329 9.91 6.88 -11.16
C GLY A 329 10.26 7.76 -12.37
N ALA A 330 10.98 7.23 -13.36
CA ALA A 330 11.27 7.94 -14.61
C ALA A 330 10.03 8.04 -15.51
N ALA A 331 9.28 6.93 -15.65
CA ALA A 331 8.04 6.89 -16.42
C ALA A 331 6.94 7.78 -15.81
N GLU A 332 6.84 7.82 -14.48
CA GLU A 332 5.93 8.72 -13.78
C GLU A 332 6.28 10.20 -14.03
N ARG A 333 7.58 10.55 -13.99
CA ARG A 333 8.01 11.92 -14.31
C ARG A 333 7.69 12.31 -15.76
N GLU A 334 7.78 11.37 -16.70
CA GLU A 334 7.38 11.57 -18.09
C GLU A 334 5.86 11.84 -18.21
N ALA A 335 5.04 11.14 -17.43
CA ALA A 335 3.58 11.23 -17.50
C ALA A 335 2.96 12.34 -16.63
N PHE A 336 3.51 12.63 -15.45
CA PHE A 336 2.92 13.49 -14.42
C PHE A 336 3.79 14.70 -14.04
N GLY A 337 5.03 14.78 -14.53
CA GLY A 337 6.00 15.81 -14.11
C GLY A 337 6.50 15.64 -12.67
N LEU A 338 6.24 14.50 -12.05
CA LEU A 338 6.63 14.14 -10.69
C LEU A 338 6.63 12.61 -10.52
N SER A 339 7.34 12.08 -9.52
CA SER A 339 7.28 10.66 -9.14
C SER A 339 6.38 10.39 -7.94
N HIS A 340 5.98 9.13 -7.74
CA HIS A 340 5.21 8.69 -6.57
C HIS A 340 5.88 9.07 -5.26
N THR A 341 7.21 9.06 -5.17
CA THR A 341 7.95 9.50 -3.97
C THR A 341 7.67 10.96 -3.58
N GLU A 342 7.43 11.82 -4.56
CA GLU A 342 7.08 13.23 -4.31
C GLU A 342 5.62 13.35 -3.82
N ILE A 343 4.71 12.53 -4.36
CA ILE A 343 3.35 12.41 -3.83
C ILE A 343 3.36 11.82 -2.43
N THR A 344 4.15 10.77 -2.18
CA THR A 344 4.31 10.16 -0.85
C THR A 344 4.66 11.25 0.16
N ARG A 345 5.67 12.08 -0.12
CA ARG A 345 6.02 13.19 0.77
C ARG A 345 4.85 14.14 1.02
N GLU A 346 4.18 14.58 -0.05
CA GLU A 346 3.05 15.51 0.03
C GLU A 346 1.91 14.93 0.88
N VAL A 347 1.56 13.66 0.67
CA VAL A 347 0.53 12.95 1.42
C VAL A 347 0.90 12.85 2.90
N LEU A 348 2.12 12.40 3.20
CA LEU A 348 2.58 12.21 4.57
C LEU A 348 2.66 13.53 5.35
N VAL A 349 3.06 14.63 4.70
CA VAL A 349 3.04 15.97 5.30
C VAL A 349 1.61 16.43 5.60
N GLN A 350 0.67 16.22 4.67
CA GLN A 350 -0.74 16.57 4.91
C GLN A 350 -1.35 15.75 6.04
N TRP A 351 -0.94 14.50 6.16
CA TRP A 351 -1.31 13.59 7.24
C TRP A 351 -0.59 13.86 8.56
N ARG A 352 0.28 14.89 8.61
CA ARG A 352 1.05 15.28 9.80
C ARG A 352 1.90 14.13 10.35
N ILE A 353 2.35 13.23 9.48
CA ILE A 353 3.29 12.18 9.82
C ILE A 353 4.65 12.84 10.14
N PRO A 354 5.41 12.35 11.15
CA PRO A 354 6.69 12.94 11.51
C PRO A 354 7.64 13.08 10.31
N GLU A 355 8.36 14.20 10.25
CA GLU A 355 9.28 14.50 9.15
C GLU A 355 10.33 13.41 8.93
N SER A 356 10.79 12.75 10.00
CA SER A 356 11.74 11.63 9.92
C SER A 356 11.18 10.44 9.12
N VAL A 357 9.89 10.12 9.30
CA VAL A 357 9.19 9.06 8.57
C VAL A 357 8.95 9.50 7.13
N ALA A 358 8.43 10.72 6.94
CA ALA A 358 8.10 11.24 5.62
C ALA A 358 9.34 11.40 4.72
N GLU A 359 10.46 11.86 5.27
CA GLU A 359 11.74 11.97 4.56
C GLU A 359 12.28 10.59 4.16
N ALA A 360 12.35 9.64 5.10
CA ALA A 360 12.85 8.30 4.81
C ALA A 360 11.99 7.57 3.74
N ALA A 361 10.67 7.67 3.85
CA ALA A 361 9.72 7.12 2.89
C ALA A 361 9.88 7.76 1.49
N ALA A 362 10.04 9.08 1.41
CA ALA A 362 10.13 9.79 0.13
C ALA A 362 11.49 9.64 -0.59
N LEU A 363 12.53 9.20 0.11
CA LEU A 363 13.88 9.06 -0.45
C LEU A 363 14.25 7.62 -0.83
N HIS A 364 13.38 6.63 -0.60
CA HIS A 364 13.71 5.20 -0.76
C HIS A 364 14.16 4.80 -2.18
N ASP A 365 13.60 5.46 -3.21
CA ASP A 365 13.91 5.22 -4.63
C ASP A 365 15.06 6.10 -5.15
N ARG A 366 15.71 6.89 -4.29
CA ARG A 366 16.82 7.77 -4.69
C ARG A 366 18.15 7.03 -4.59
N GLY A 367 19.10 7.40 -5.45
CA GLY A 367 20.47 6.88 -5.38
C GLY A 367 21.20 7.32 -4.10
N ILE A 368 22.17 6.52 -3.66
CA ILE A 368 22.90 6.69 -2.38
C ILE A 368 23.47 8.09 -2.22
N GLU A 369 24.10 8.63 -3.26
CA GLU A 369 24.69 9.98 -3.22
C GLU A 369 23.66 11.10 -3.14
N HIS A 370 22.43 10.87 -3.61
CA HIS A 370 21.34 11.81 -3.38
C HIS A 370 20.85 11.71 -1.93
N ILE A 371 20.64 10.49 -1.42
CA ILE A 371 20.21 10.25 -0.04
C ILE A 371 21.19 10.91 0.95
N ARG A 372 22.50 10.69 0.77
CA ARG A 372 23.54 11.27 1.64
C ARG A 372 23.55 12.79 1.68
N ARG A 373 23.21 13.45 0.56
CA ARG A 373 23.20 14.91 0.45
C ARG A 373 21.91 15.54 0.93
N SER A 374 20.78 14.84 0.79
CA SER A 374 19.45 15.42 0.98
C SER A 374 18.78 15.01 2.28
N ALA A 375 19.06 13.83 2.83
CA ALA A 375 18.46 13.36 4.07
C ALA A 375 19.15 13.97 5.29
N ARG A 376 18.36 14.34 6.31
CA ARG A 376 18.91 14.74 7.62
C ARG A 376 19.61 13.57 8.32
N GLU A 377 19.01 12.39 8.21
CA GLU A 377 19.56 11.14 8.73
C GLU A 377 19.63 10.08 7.63
N PRO A 378 20.70 10.09 6.80
CA PRO A 378 20.81 9.23 5.61
C PRO A 378 20.65 7.74 5.91
N GLN A 379 21.08 7.28 7.08
CA GLN A 379 20.97 5.87 7.48
C GLN A 379 19.53 5.37 7.49
N ARG A 380 18.54 6.22 7.85
CA ARG A 380 17.11 5.84 7.83
C ARG A 380 16.60 5.62 6.42
N ALA A 381 16.85 6.60 5.54
CA ALA A 381 16.46 6.53 4.14
C ALA A 381 17.16 5.35 3.43
N LEU A 382 18.45 5.11 3.71
CA LEU A 382 19.19 3.95 3.19
C LEU A 382 18.60 2.62 3.67
N ALA A 383 18.17 2.54 4.94
CA ALA A 383 17.56 1.33 5.49
C ALA A 383 16.21 1.02 4.80
N VAL A 384 15.37 2.03 4.58
CA VAL A 384 14.10 1.88 3.84
C VAL A 384 14.37 1.54 2.36
N ALA A 385 15.34 2.20 1.74
CA ALA A 385 15.77 1.92 0.36
C ALA A 385 16.29 0.48 0.18
N LEU A 386 17.07 -0.03 1.14
CA LEU A 386 17.54 -1.42 1.12
C LEU A 386 16.40 -2.40 1.37
N ALA A 387 15.50 -2.08 2.30
CA ALA A 387 14.35 -2.93 2.62
C ALA A 387 13.41 -3.13 1.43
N ASP A 388 13.10 -2.06 0.70
CA ASP A 388 12.29 -2.13 -0.52
C ASP A 388 12.95 -3.01 -1.60
N ARG A 389 14.27 -2.85 -1.81
CA ARG A 389 15.04 -3.69 -2.74
C ARG A 389 15.08 -5.16 -2.32
N LEU A 390 15.16 -5.43 -1.01
CA LEU A 390 15.09 -6.79 -0.47
C LEU A 390 13.68 -7.37 -0.63
N ALA A 391 12.62 -6.60 -0.43
CA ALA A 391 11.24 -7.03 -0.64
C ALA A 391 11.03 -7.47 -2.10
N HIS A 392 11.53 -6.66 -3.05
CA HIS A 392 11.57 -7.02 -4.46
C HIS A 392 12.41 -8.29 -4.72
N ALA A 393 13.66 -8.35 -4.23
CA ALA A 393 14.51 -9.51 -4.42
C ALA A 393 13.93 -10.81 -3.83
N LEU A 394 13.13 -10.72 -2.77
CA LEU A 394 12.42 -11.85 -2.16
C LEU A 394 11.03 -12.09 -2.75
N ALA A 395 10.61 -11.29 -3.73
CA ALA A 395 9.29 -11.30 -4.34
C ALA A 395 8.13 -11.30 -3.31
N LEU A 396 8.29 -10.51 -2.25
CA LEU A 396 7.30 -10.38 -1.17
C LEU A 396 6.26 -9.30 -1.53
N GLY A 397 5.11 -9.75 -2.04
CA GLY A 397 4.07 -8.84 -2.52
C GLY A 397 4.37 -8.26 -3.90
N ASP A 398 3.62 -7.23 -4.30
CA ASP A 398 3.81 -6.50 -5.56
C ASP A 398 3.34 -5.05 -5.44
N SER A 399 4.27 -4.09 -5.49
CA SER A 399 3.97 -2.65 -5.49
C SER A 399 3.54 -2.08 -6.85
N GLY A 400 3.38 -2.94 -7.85
CA GLY A 400 3.18 -2.56 -9.26
C GLY A 400 4.49 -2.34 -10.02
N ASP A 401 5.64 -2.44 -9.37
CA ASP A 401 6.94 -2.40 -10.03
C ASP A 401 7.71 -3.72 -9.84
N SER A 402 7.65 -4.61 -10.83
CA SER A 402 8.36 -5.89 -10.76
C SER A 402 9.84 -5.75 -11.20
N MET A 403 10.56 -4.75 -10.67
CA MET A 403 11.96 -4.49 -11.01
C MET A 403 12.91 -5.03 -9.94
N LEU A 404 13.90 -5.81 -10.38
CA LEU A 404 14.99 -6.26 -9.53
C LEU A 404 16.13 -5.23 -9.60
N LEU A 405 16.45 -4.63 -8.47
CA LEU A 405 17.47 -3.59 -8.33
C LEU A 405 18.73 -4.13 -7.61
N PRO A 406 19.93 -3.65 -7.97
CA PRO A 406 21.12 -3.92 -7.19
C PRO A 406 21.06 -3.22 -5.83
N PHE A 407 21.52 -3.90 -4.78
CA PHE A 407 21.52 -3.35 -3.42
C PHE A 407 22.85 -3.49 -2.67
N ARG A 408 23.91 -4.04 -3.29
CA ARG A 408 25.25 -4.21 -2.69
C ARG A 408 25.77 -2.92 -2.04
N GLU A 409 25.69 -1.81 -2.76
CA GLU A 409 26.17 -0.52 -2.24
C GLU A 409 25.33 0.00 -1.06
N HIS A 410 24.03 -0.29 -1.05
CA HIS A 410 23.14 0.09 0.06
C HIS A 410 23.46 -0.72 1.32
N ALA A 411 23.68 -2.03 1.17
CA ALA A 411 24.11 -2.91 2.26
C ALA A 411 25.48 -2.46 2.82
N ALA A 412 26.44 -2.17 1.95
CA ALA A 412 27.75 -1.66 2.34
C ALA A 412 27.67 -0.32 3.08
N ALA A 413 26.81 0.61 2.63
CA ALA A 413 26.59 1.90 3.27
C ALA A 413 26.00 1.78 4.70
N LEU A 414 25.38 0.65 5.02
CA LEU A 414 24.84 0.31 6.34
C LEU A 414 25.72 -0.68 7.14
N ALA A 415 26.94 -0.98 6.65
CA ALA A 415 27.85 -1.96 7.26
C ALA A 415 27.20 -3.36 7.43
N LEU A 416 26.40 -3.75 6.44
CA LEU A 416 25.78 -5.07 6.34
C LEU A 416 26.55 -5.93 5.33
N ASP A 417 27.22 -6.97 5.82
CA ASP A 417 27.85 -8.00 5.00
C ASP A 417 26.81 -9.02 4.47
N ALA A 418 27.25 -9.88 3.55
CA ALA A 418 26.42 -10.92 2.94
C ALA A 418 25.78 -11.87 3.97
N GLY A 419 26.47 -12.16 5.09
CA GLY A 419 25.94 -13.00 6.16
C GLY A 419 24.75 -12.36 6.87
N LYS A 420 24.85 -11.07 7.18
CA LYS A 420 23.76 -10.28 7.76
C LYS A 420 22.57 -10.15 6.80
N ILE A 421 22.81 -9.89 5.51
CA ILE A 421 21.74 -9.83 4.50
C ILE A 421 21.00 -11.16 4.41
N ARG A 422 21.72 -12.29 4.42
CA ARG A 422 21.11 -13.62 4.41
C ARG A 422 20.23 -13.85 5.65
N ALA A 423 20.70 -13.46 6.84
CA ALA A 423 19.92 -13.58 8.07
C ALA A 423 18.62 -12.75 8.01
N ILE A 424 18.72 -11.50 7.52
CA ILE A 424 17.55 -10.63 7.31
C ILE A 424 16.56 -11.29 6.35
N ALA A 425 17.03 -11.80 5.21
CA ALA A 425 16.19 -12.44 4.20
C ALA A 425 15.45 -13.69 4.72
N GLN A 426 16.11 -14.50 5.56
CA GLN A 426 15.51 -15.69 6.17
C GLN A 426 14.40 -15.33 7.17
N GLU A 427 14.61 -14.28 7.97
CA GLU A 427 13.64 -13.81 8.96
C GLU A 427 12.45 -13.07 8.31
N ALA A 428 12.68 -12.40 7.18
CA ALA A 428 11.68 -11.58 6.51
C ALA A 428 10.42 -12.37 6.10
N ALA A 429 10.59 -13.59 5.58
CA ALA A 429 9.47 -14.41 5.14
C ALA A 429 8.55 -14.81 6.31
N ALA A 430 9.12 -15.16 7.46
CA ALA A 430 8.35 -15.53 8.66
C ALA A 430 7.57 -14.34 9.21
N ARG A 431 8.22 -13.17 9.33
CA ARG A 431 7.59 -11.94 9.81
C ARG A 431 6.49 -11.43 8.87
N THR A 432 6.69 -11.56 7.56
CA THR A 432 5.73 -11.09 6.55
C THR A 432 4.50 -11.99 6.49
N ALA A 433 4.67 -13.32 6.47
CA ALA A 433 3.58 -14.28 6.31
C ALA A 433 2.49 -14.15 7.40
N ASP A 434 2.91 -13.95 8.65
CA ASP A 434 1.98 -13.76 9.76
C ASP A 434 1.19 -12.46 9.68
N MET A 435 1.78 -11.41 9.12
CA MET A 435 1.12 -10.12 8.94
C MET A 435 0.23 -10.13 7.68
N THR A 436 0.57 -10.88 6.64
CA THR A 436 -0.28 -11.04 5.44
C THR A 436 -1.60 -11.75 5.76
N LEU A 437 -1.56 -12.82 6.56
CA LEU A 437 -2.75 -13.54 7.04
C LEU A 437 -3.75 -12.63 7.78
N PHE A 438 -3.25 -11.51 8.30
CA PHE A 438 -4.02 -10.57 9.07
C PHE A 438 -4.82 -9.58 8.22
N PHE A 439 -4.33 -9.21 7.03
CA PHE A 439 -4.99 -8.26 6.12
C PHE A 439 -5.85 -8.94 5.02
N GLY A 440 -5.89 -10.27 4.97
CA GLY A 440 -6.56 -11.03 3.91
C GLY A 440 -7.56 -12.09 4.38
N SER A 441 -8.73 -11.69 4.91
CA SER A 441 -9.91 -12.57 4.99
C SER A 441 -11.24 -11.83 4.78
N GLN A 442 -11.38 -11.09 3.69
CA GLN A 442 -12.69 -10.81 3.10
C GLN A 442 -12.54 -10.93 1.58
N SER A 443 -13.35 -11.81 1.00
CA SER A 443 -13.49 -12.17 -0.42
C SER A 443 -12.35 -12.96 -1.08
N GLU A 444 -12.64 -14.24 -1.36
CA GLU A 444 -12.11 -14.98 -2.51
C GLU A 444 -12.42 -14.18 -3.80
N VAL A 445 -11.57 -13.22 -4.15
CA VAL A 445 -11.64 -12.60 -5.47
C VAL A 445 -10.89 -13.51 -6.43
N ARG A 446 -11.62 -14.47 -7.01
CA ARG A 446 -11.21 -15.16 -8.24
C ARG A 446 -11.15 -14.16 -9.39
N PHE A 447 -10.06 -13.42 -9.58
CA PHE A 447 -9.76 -12.84 -10.90
C PHE A 447 -8.25 -12.85 -11.18
N ARG A 448 -7.96 -13.04 -12.46
CA ARG A 448 -6.69 -13.48 -13.07
C ARG A 448 -5.47 -12.77 -12.49
N GLU A 449 -4.68 -13.46 -11.67
CA GLU A 449 -3.28 -13.09 -11.47
C GLU A 449 -2.45 -13.74 -12.58
N PRO A 450 -1.73 -12.99 -13.42
CA PRO A 450 -0.62 -13.53 -14.18
C PRO A 450 0.51 -13.79 -13.20
N LEU A 451 1.08 -12.79 -12.51
CA LEU A 451 2.42 -12.95 -11.97
C LEU A 451 2.59 -13.98 -10.84
N ARG A 452 1.74 -14.11 -9.81
CA ARG A 452 1.92 -15.17 -8.79
C ARG A 452 1.39 -16.53 -9.22
N SER A 453 0.28 -16.60 -9.96
CA SER A 453 -0.17 -17.88 -10.55
C SER A 453 0.77 -18.35 -11.67
N GLU A 454 1.44 -17.44 -12.37
CA GLU A 454 2.47 -17.70 -13.36
C GLU A 454 3.81 -18.00 -12.70
N LEU A 455 4.27 -17.23 -11.71
CA LEU A 455 5.47 -17.51 -10.91
C LEU A 455 5.31 -18.78 -10.08
N ALA A 456 4.13 -19.11 -9.55
CA ALA A 456 3.85 -20.39 -8.87
C ALA A 456 3.72 -21.56 -9.87
N ARG A 457 3.05 -21.36 -11.02
CA ARG A 457 3.10 -22.31 -12.16
C ARG A 457 4.54 -22.51 -12.66
N MET A 458 5.36 -21.46 -12.60
CA MET A 458 6.77 -21.45 -13.00
C MET A 458 7.69 -22.03 -11.93
N ALA A 459 7.40 -21.86 -10.64
CA ALA A 459 8.08 -22.52 -9.53
C ALA A 459 7.84 -24.05 -9.58
N GLY A 460 6.69 -24.47 -10.12
CA GLY A 460 6.44 -25.87 -10.49
C GLY A 460 7.26 -26.38 -11.68
N LEU A 461 8.01 -25.52 -12.39
CA LEU A 461 8.93 -25.97 -13.43
C LEU A 461 10.22 -26.46 -12.79
N GLN A 462 10.68 -27.62 -13.24
CA GLN A 462 11.98 -28.18 -12.88
C GLN A 462 13.11 -27.37 -13.56
N VAL A 463 13.43 -26.20 -13.00
CA VAL A 463 14.59 -25.38 -13.34
C VAL A 463 15.63 -25.58 -12.24
N ARG A 464 16.87 -25.85 -12.64
CA ARG A 464 18.02 -25.99 -11.73
C ARG A 464 19.11 -25.08 -12.21
N LEU A 465 19.39 -24.03 -11.45
CA LEU A 465 20.41 -23.06 -11.79
C LEU A 465 21.37 -22.80 -10.61
N ALA A 466 22.60 -22.43 -10.93
CA ALA A 466 23.55 -21.91 -9.96
C ALA A 466 23.72 -20.40 -10.23
N VAL A 467 23.58 -19.57 -9.19
CA VAL A 467 23.87 -18.14 -9.28
C VAL A 467 25.32 -17.91 -8.84
N LEU A 468 26.08 -17.21 -9.67
CA LEU A 468 27.49 -16.90 -9.46
C LEU A 468 27.62 -15.37 -9.51
N ALA A 469 27.69 -14.80 -8.32
CA ALA A 469 27.86 -13.38 -8.06
C ALA A 469 28.82 -13.22 -6.87
N GLU A 470 29.46 -12.06 -6.75
CA GLU A 470 30.45 -11.84 -5.69
C GLU A 470 29.85 -11.95 -4.27
N ASP A 471 28.62 -11.48 -4.07
CA ASP A 471 27.91 -11.57 -2.78
C ASP A 471 26.95 -12.77 -2.68
N ALA A 472 26.99 -13.73 -3.62
CA ALA A 472 26.09 -14.88 -3.56
C ALA A 472 26.28 -15.67 -2.25
N PRO A 473 25.19 -16.12 -1.57
CA PRO A 473 23.79 -16.12 -2.02
C PRO A 473 22.98 -14.89 -1.57
N ALA A 474 23.63 -13.82 -1.12
CA ALA A 474 23.00 -12.62 -0.59
C ALA A 474 22.80 -11.51 -1.65
N ASP A 475 23.01 -11.79 -2.93
CA ASP A 475 22.77 -10.86 -4.04
C ASP A 475 21.30 -10.91 -4.53
N PRO A 476 20.83 -9.91 -5.28
CA PRO A 476 19.43 -9.83 -5.71
C PRO A 476 18.95 -11.05 -6.52
N LEU A 477 19.80 -11.62 -7.38
CA LEU A 477 19.42 -12.74 -8.24
C LEU A 477 19.39 -14.05 -7.46
N SER A 478 20.34 -14.27 -6.54
CA SER A 478 20.30 -15.43 -5.63
C SER A 478 19.05 -15.43 -4.78
N LEU A 479 18.67 -14.28 -4.20
CA LEU A 479 17.44 -14.18 -3.42
C LEU A 479 16.19 -14.41 -4.28
N PHE A 480 16.14 -13.82 -5.48
CA PHE A 480 15.00 -13.94 -6.39
C PHE A 480 14.80 -15.36 -6.91
N PHE A 481 15.85 -15.97 -7.48
CA PHE A 481 15.75 -17.35 -7.96
C PHE A 481 15.63 -18.36 -6.81
N GLY A 482 16.16 -18.03 -5.64
CA GLY A 482 15.98 -18.80 -4.41
C GLY A 482 14.51 -18.83 -3.99
N HIS A 483 13.83 -17.69 -4.03
CA HIS A 483 12.38 -17.60 -3.78
C HIS A 483 11.57 -18.49 -4.75
N LEU A 484 11.98 -18.57 -6.03
CA LEU A 484 11.34 -19.43 -7.02
C LEU A 484 11.66 -20.93 -6.84
N GLY A 485 12.57 -21.28 -5.93
CA GLY A 485 13.01 -22.66 -5.71
C GLY A 485 13.88 -23.21 -6.85
N TRP A 486 14.52 -22.33 -7.63
CA TRP A 486 15.29 -22.73 -8.82
C TRP A 486 16.79 -22.91 -8.55
N VAL A 487 17.29 -22.39 -7.43
CA VAL A 487 18.71 -22.48 -7.09
C VAL A 487 19.06 -23.90 -6.64
N ASP A 488 19.96 -24.55 -7.38
CA ASP A 488 20.53 -25.86 -7.10
C ASP A 488 22.02 -25.82 -7.47
N SER A 489 22.88 -25.69 -6.46
CA SER A 489 24.33 -25.63 -6.63
C SER A 489 24.97 -27.00 -6.82
N GLU A 490 24.27 -28.09 -6.50
CA GLU A 490 24.82 -29.45 -6.61
C GLU A 490 24.64 -30.01 -8.02
N ARG A 491 23.48 -29.75 -8.64
CA ARG A 491 23.14 -30.30 -9.96
C ARG A 491 22.53 -29.24 -10.90
N PRO A 492 23.20 -28.09 -11.11
CA PRO A 492 22.70 -27.06 -12.01
C PRO A 492 22.67 -27.55 -13.47
N ARG A 493 21.72 -27.03 -14.24
CA ARG A 493 21.71 -27.12 -15.71
C ARG A 493 21.98 -25.77 -16.39
N LEU A 494 21.95 -24.70 -15.59
CA LEU A 494 22.14 -23.34 -16.03
C LEU A 494 23.00 -22.59 -15.01
N ALA A 495 23.90 -21.75 -15.46
CA ALA A 495 24.63 -20.80 -14.64
C ALA A 495 24.09 -19.39 -14.88
N VAL A 496 23.78 -18.67 -13.81
CA VAL A 496 23.46 -17.24 -13.84
C VAL A 496 24.70 -16.49 -13.37
N LEU A 497 25.37 -15.79 -14.28
CA LEU A 497 26.51 -14.94 -13.94
C LEU A 497 26.02 -13.52 -13.71
N TYR A 498 26.32 -12.93 -12.56
CA TYR A 498 26.14 -11.50 -12.33
C TYR A 498 27.50 -10.85 -12.04
N ALA A 499 27.92 -9.99 -12.95
CA ALA A 499 29.22 -9.34 -12.88
C ALA A 499 29.10 -7.85 -13.22
N CYS A 500 29.70 -7.02 -12.38
CA CYS A 500 29.78 -5.57 -12.55
C CYS A 500 31.12 -5.12 -13.15
N SER A 501 32.13 -5.99 -13.17
CA SER A 501 33.47 -5.73 -13.68
C SER A 501 34.01 -6.88 -14.53
N GLU A 502 35.02 -6.61 -15.35
CA GLU A 502 35.71 -7.67 -16.12
C GLU A 502 36.36 -8.72 -15.20
N GLY A 503 36.84 -8.30 -14.03
CA GLY A 503 37.42 -9.20 -13.03
C GLY A 503 36.39 -10.17 -12.44
N GLU A 504 35.22 -9.66 -12.03
CA GLU A 504 34.11 -10.49 -11.56
C GLU A 504 33.61 -11.45 -12.66
N LEU A 505 33.54 -10.97 -13.89
CA LEU A 505 33.13 -11.76 -15.04
C LEU A 505 34.10 -12.94 -15.28
N ALA A 506 35.41 -12.67 -15.26
CA ALA A 506 36.44 -13.70 -15.42
C ALA A 506 36.40 -14.73 -14.28
N ALA A 507 36.25 -14.27 -13.04
CA ALA A 507 36.09 -15.13 -11.87
C ALA A 507 34.81 -15.99 -11.95
N GLY A 508 33.71 -15.41 -12.41
CA GLY A 508 32.44 -16.12 -12.64
C GLY A 508 32.58 -17.23 -13.68
N PHE A 509 33.23 -16.98 -14.81
CA PHE A 509 33.46 -18.04 -15.82
C PHE A 509 34.41 -19.14 -15.35
N GLU A 510 35.36 -18.83 -14.47
CA GLU A 510 36.17 -19.85 -13.82
C GLU A 510 35.32 -20.76 -12.91
N GLN A 511 34.36 -20.19 -12.18
CA GLN A 511 33.39 -20.98 -11.41
C GLN A 511 32.46 -21.81 -12.31
N VAL A 512 32.02 -21.27 -13.46
CA VAL A 512 31.23 -22.04 -14.45
C VAL A 512 32.00 -23.28 -14.90
N ARG A 513 33.28 -23.15 -15.27
CA ARG A 513 34.10 -24.30 -15.70
C ARG A 513 34.22 -25.36 -14.61
N ARG A 514 34.35 -24.95 -13.34
CA ARG A 514 34.39 -25.89 -12.20
C ARG A 514 33.06 -26.64 -12.03
N LEU A 515 31.94 -25.94 -12.17
CA LEU A 515 30.62 -26.58 -12.13
C LEU A 515 30.42 -27.53 -13.31
N GLU A 516 30.79 -27.13 -14.53
CA GLU A 516 30.73 -27.99 -15.74
C GLU A 516 31.52 -29.29 -15.56
N ALA A 517 32.72 -29.20 -14.98
CA ALA A 517 33.53 -30.36 -14.65
C ALA A 517 32.88 -31.27 -13.60
N ALA A 518 32.19 -30.70 -12.61
CA ALA A 518 31.48 -31.45 -11.57
C ALA A 518 30.20 -32.12 -12.10
N VAL A 519 29.44 -31.47 -12.98
CA VAL A 519 28.19 -32.01 -13.54
C VAL A 519 28.39 -32.87 -14.79
N GLY A 520 29.60 -32.87 -15.37
CA GLY A 520 29.96 -33.69 -16.52
C GLY A 520 29.51 -33.16 -17.88
N GLY A 521 29.41 -31.83 -18.06
CA GLY A 521 29.00 -31.23 -19.34
C GLY A 521 28.86 -29.71 -19.30
N PRO A 522 28.72 -29.05 -20.47
CA PRO A 522 28.60 -27.60 -20.56
C PRO A 522 27.26 -27.10 -19.99
N LEU A 523 27.29 -25.96 -19.30
CA LEU A 523 26.10 -25.32 -18.77
C LEU A 523 25.57 -24.25 -19.73
N ALA A 524 24.24 -24.09 -19.77
CA ALA A 524 23.67 -22.88 -20.37
C ALA A 524 23.98 -21.67 -19.49
N VAL A 525 24.26 -20.51 -20.08
CA VAL A 525 24.68 -19.31 -19.33
C VAL A 525 23.68 -18.17 -19.51
N LEU A 526 23.09 -17.71 -18.42
CA LEU A 526 22.43 -16.41 -18.37
C LEU A 526 23.42 -15.38 -17.82
N LEU A 527 23.76 -14.39 -18.64
CA LEU A 527 24.63 -13.31 -18.22
C LEU A 527 23.81 -12.08 -17.81
N ALA A 528 23.86 -11.72 -16.54
CA ALA A 528 23.30 -10.49 -15.99
C ALA A 528 24.42 -9.44 -15.86
N THR A 529 24.17 -8.23 -16.37
CA THR A 529 25.15 -7.13 -16.37
C THR A 529 24.49 -5.78 -16.11
N PRO A 530 25.22 -4.79 -15.59
CA PRO A 530 24.78 -3.40 -15.58
C PRO A 530 24.47 -2.87 -17.01
N PRO A 531 23.61 -1.85 -17.17
CA PRO A 531 23.25 -1.31 -18.49
C PRO A 531 24.45 -0.81 -19.30
N GLU A 532 25.44 -0.22 -18.62
CA GLU A 532 26.64 0.37 -19.24
C GLU A 532 27.75 -0.65 -19.51
N SER A 533 27.60 -1.90 -19.05
CA SER A 533 28.64 -2.91 -19.18
C SER A 533 28.69 -3.48 -20.61
N ALA A 534 29.90 -3.64 -21.15
CA ALA A 534 30.14 -4.31 -22.41
C ALA A 534 29.85 -5.81 -22.30
N LEU A 535 29.36 -6.41 -23.38
CA LEU A 535 29.21 -7.88 -23.44
C LEU A 535 30.59 -8.55 -23.46
N PRO A 536 30.71 -9.76 -22.88
CA PRO A 536 31.97 -10.48 -22.81
C PRO A 536 32.49 -10.85 -24.22
N PRO A 537 33.80 -11.10 -24.36
CA PRO A 537 34.35 -11.67 -25.58
C PRO A 537 33.63 -12.98 -25.96
N THR A 538 33.26 -13.13 -27.24
CA THR A 538 32.57 -14.30 -27.78
C THR A 538 33.30 -15.62 -27.50
N ALA A 539 34.63 -15.58 -27.34
CA ALA A 539 35.45 -16.74 -26.99
C ALA A 539 35.05 -17.38 -25.65
N LEU A 540 34.66 -16.59 -24.64
CA LEU A 540 34.22 -17.13 -23.33
C LEU A 540 32.87 -17.86 -23.43
N LEU A 541 32.09 -17.54 -24.46
CA LEU A 541 30.75 -18.06 -24.69
C LEU A 541 30.69 -19.14 -25.78
N GLN A 542 31.83 -19.43 -26.42
CA GLN A 542 31.91 -20.37 -27.53
C GLN A 542 31.51 -21.78 -27.07
N GLY A 543 30.63 -22.43 -27.85
CA GLY A 543 30.13 -23.78 -27.56
C GLY A 543 29.04 -23.87 -26.49
N ARG A 544 28.55 -22.74 -25.95
CA ARG A 544 27.48 -22.71 -24.93
C ARG A 544 26.19 -22.12 -25.46
N HIS A 545 25.05 -22.59 -24.95
CA HIS A 545 23.79 -21.87 -25.07
C HIS A 545 23.80 -20.70 -24.08
N TRP A 546 23.62 -19.47 -24.56
CA TRP A 546 23.65 -18.31 -23.68
C TRP A 546 22.67 -17.22 -24.11
N THR A 547 22.30 -16.37 -23.16
CA THR A 547 21.57 -15.12 -23.37
C THR A 547 22.01 -14.11 -22.32
N SER A 548 21.76 -12.83 -22.55
CA SER A 548 22.03 -11.78 -21.57
C SER A 548 20.78 -11.04 -21.13
N VAL A 549 20.83 -10.48 -19.93
CA VAL A 549 19.85 -9.57 -19.34
C VAL A 549 20.57 -8.40 -18.68
N ARG A 550 19.87 -7.28 -18.52
CA ARG A 550 20.38 -6.12 -17.79
C ARG A 550 19.82 -6.11 -16.36
N ILE A 551 20.61 -5.62 -15.42
CA ILE A 551 20.23 -5.34 -14.02
C ILE A 551 20.58 -3.88 -13.73
N PRO A 552 19.63 -3.00 -13.34
CA PRO A 552 18.22 -3.27 -13.02
C PRO A 552 17.43 -3.95 -14.13
N GLY A 553 16.52 -4.86 -13.77
CA GLY A 553 15.80 -5.67 -14.76
C GLY A 553 14.46 -6.19 -14.25
N ARG A 554 13.46 -6.30 -15.13
CA ARG A 554 12.11 -6.74 -14.74
C ARG A 554 12.00 -8.26 -14.60
N TYR A 555 11.20 -8.73 -13.64
CA TYR A 555 10.99 -10.17 -13.38
C TYR A 555 10.58 -10.93 -14.64
N GLY A 556 9.63 -10.39 -15.40
CA GLY A 556 9.15 -11.02 -16.63
C GLY A 556 10.26 -11.21 -17.68
N GLN A 557 11.21 -10.27 -17.78
CA GLN A 557 12.34 -10.38 -18.70
C GLN A 557 13.35 -11.43 -18.23
N LEU A 558 13.68 -11.41 -16.93
CA LEU A 558 14.57 -12.40 -16.29
C LEU A 558 14.05 -13.82 -16.48
N VAL A 559 12.78 -14.03 -16.15
CA VAL A 559 12.12 -15.33 -16.27
C VAL A 559 12.04 -15.80 -17.72
N LYS A 560 11.65 -14.92 -18.66
CA LYS A 560 11.62 -15.26 -20.10
C LYS A 560 13.01 -15.66 -20.61
N ALA A 561 14.08 -15.01 -20.15
CA ALA A 561 15.44 -15.36 -20.51
C ALA A 561 15.84 -16.77 -20.04
N VAL A 562 15.54 -17.10 -18.78
CA VAL A 562 15.78 -18.46 -18.24
C VAL A 562 14.96 -19.51 -18.99
N LEU A 563 13.68 -19.24 -19.26
CA LEU A 563 12.80 -20.18 -19.98
C LEU A 563 13.23 -20.40 -21.43
N ARG A 564 13.74 -19.37 -22.10
CA ARG A 564 14.32 -19.51 -23.44
C ARG A 564 15.50 -20.46 -23.42
N LEU A 565 16.43 -20.29 -22.48
CA LEU A 565 17.58 -21.19 -22.32
C LEU A 565 17.14 -22.63 -22.00
N ARG A 566 16.16 -22.80 -21.12
CA ARG A 566 15.59 -24.13 -20.83
C ARG A 566 14.95 -24.77 -22.07
N GLY A 567 14.21 -24.00 -22.86
CA GLY A 567 13.61 -24.46 -24.11
C GLY A 567 14.66 -24.90 -25.14
N MET A 568 15.80 -24.19 -25.21
CA MET A 568 16.94 -24.58 -26.04
C MET A 568 17.53 -25.91 -25.59
N LEU A 569 17.68 -26.13 -24.27
CA LEU A 569 18.14 -27.39 -23.70
C LEU A 569 17.17 -28.56 -23.97
N ALA A 570 15.86 -28.31 -23.95
CA ALA A 570 14.83 -29.35 -24.17
C ALA A 570 14.69 -29.79 -25.65
N ARG A 571 15.20 -29.00 -26.60
CA ARG A 571 15.15 -29.31 -28.05
C ARG A 571 16.37 -30.10 -28.54
N GLN A 572 17.32 -30.43 -27.67
CA GLN A 572 18.38 -31.38 -28.02
C GLN A 572 17.77 -32.79 -28.08
N PRO A 573 17.92 -33.53 -29.20
CA PRO A 573 17.56 -34.93 -29.22
C PRO A 573 18.40 -35.68 -28.18
N ALA A 574 17.76 -36.61 -27.46
CA ALA A 574 18.47 -37.55 -26.62
C ALA A 574 19.34 -38.46 -27.50
N SER A 575 20.57 -38.03 -27.77
CA SER A 575 21.64 -38.82 -28.41
C SER A 575 22.94 -38.19 -27.92
N VAL A 576 23.82 -38.84 -27.16
CA VAL A 576 24.22 -40.24 -27.17
C VAL A 576 24.60 -40.62 -25.72
N GLN A 577 23.84 -41.50 -25.08
CA GLN A 577 24.39 -42.44 -24.11
C GLN A 577 24.77 -43.68 -24.90
N GLU A 578 26.06 -43.86 -25.12
CA GLU A 578 26.77 -45.14 -25.16
C GLU A 578 28.25 -44.89 -24.88
#